data_AF-A0A1B8DIQ8-F1
#
_entry.id   AF-A0A1B8DIQ8-F1
#
_cell.length_a   1.000
_cell.length_b   1.000
_cell.length_c   1.000
_cell.angle_alpha   90.00
_cell.angle_beta   90.00
_cell.angle_gamma   90.00
#
_symmetry.space_group_name_H-M   'P 1'
#
loop_
_entity.id
_entity.type
_entity.pdbx_description
1 polymer ?
#
loop_
_entity_poly.entity_id
_entity_poly.type
_entity_poly.pdbx_seq_one_letter_code
_entity_poly.pdbx_strand_id
1 'polypeptide(L)'
;MDLAETLLLPVRAVQALFAIIVLGLLADVTTNWYSASEVNFLIFASVWTLLVVAYLVIAPLTFPAAAHKHAILVAEALTMLFWFAGFIALADLLGKVGCTSRQGKACGESIGGTVFAAFEWLLFLGTTALAALHVFRTRGGSSEPAHAMKVQPTPYQGA
;
A
#
# COMPACT_ATOMS: atom_id res chain seq x y z
N MET A 1 7.13 12.38 -18.22
CA MET A 1 6.50 11.58 -17.16
C MET A 1 7.15 10.21 -17.24
N ASP A 2 7.89 9.82 -16.21
CA ASP A 2 8.53 8.51 -16.19
C ASP A 2 7.46 7.41 -16.27
N LEU A 3 7.78 6.27 -16.88
CA LEU A 3 6.85 5.13 -17.00
C LEU A 3 6.29 4.73 -15.62
N ALA A 4 7.11 4.85 -14.58
CA ALA A 4 6.76 4.58 -13.19
C ALA A 4 5.65 5.52 -12.69
N GLU A 5 5.72 6.81 -13.00
CA GLU A 5 4.72 7.79 -12.56
C GLU A 5 3.39 7.61 -13.29
N THR A 6 3.45 7.25 -14.58
CA THR A 6 2.28 6.97 -15.41
C THR A 6 1.56 5.68 -14.98
N LEU A 7 2.27 4.69 -14.43
CA LEU A 7 1.70 3.44 -13.93
C LEU A 7 1.25 3.54 -12.47
N LEU A 8 1.96 4.28 -11.62
CA LEU A 8 1.65 4.36 -10.19
C LEU A 8 0.41 5.20 -9.89
N LEU A 9 0.21 6.30 -10.60
CA LEU A 9 -0.95 7.19 -10.41
C LEU A 9 -2.31 6.48 -10.58
N PRO A 10 -2.56 5.70 -11.65
CA PRO A 10 -3.81 4.96 -11.77
C PRO A 10 -3.93 3.88 -10.69
N VAL A 11 -2.83 3.22 -10.29
CA VAL A 11 -2.86 2.26 -9.18
C VAL A 11 -3.29 2.93 -7.88
N ARG A 12 -2.79 4.14 -7.58
CA ARG A 12 -3.24 4.93 -6.41
C ARG A 12 -4.72 5.29 -6.48
N ALA A 13 -5.22 5.65 -7.66
CA ALA A 13 -6.62 5.97 -7.84
C ALA A 13 -7.51 4.74 -7.57
N VAL A 14 -7.09 3.55 -8.03
CA VAL A 14 -7.81 2.30 -7.74
C VAL A 14 -7.76 1.96 -6.25
N GLN A 15 -6.60 2.12 -5.60
CA GLN A 15 -6.45 1.92 -4.15
C GLN A 15 -7.41 2.81 -3.35
N ALA A 16 -7.44 4.11 -3.67
CA ALA A 16 -8.36 5.04 -3.03
C ALA A 16 -9.84 4.68 -3.29
N LEU A 17 -10.17 4.26 -4.52
CA LEU A 17 -11.54 3.87 -4.87
C LEU A 17 -12.01 2.66 -4.05
N PHE A 18 -11.20 1.61 -3.97
CA PHE A 18 -11.53 0.42 -3.19
C PHE A 18 -11.63 0.73 -1.70
N ALA A 19 -10.73 1.57 -1.16
CA ALA A 19 -10.83 2.04 0.22
C ALA A 19 -12.16 2.77 0.50
N ILE A 20 -12.63 3.62 -0.42
CA ILE A 20 -13.92 4.32 -0.32
C ILE A 20 -15.11 3.35 -0.41
N ILE A 21 -15.05 2.36 -1.31
CA ILE A 21 -16.09 1.33 -1.43
C ILE A 21 -16.21 0.56 -0.12
N VAL A 22 -15.10 0.07 0.44
CA VAL A 22 -15.10 -0.64 1.72
C VAL A 22 -15.62 0.26 2.84
N LEU A 23 -15.19 1.52 2.89
CA LEU A 23 -15.63 2.49 3.89
C LEU A 23 -17.16 2.67 3.86
N GLY A 24 -17.73 2.88 2.67
CA GLY A 24 -19.16 3.08 2.50
C GLY A 24 -19.99 1.85 2.87
N LEU A 25 -19.59 0.67 2.40
CA LEU A 25 -20.28 -0.59 2.68
C LEU A 25 -20.27 -0.90 4.19
N LEU A 26 -19.11 -0.80 4.82
CA LEU A 26 -18.96 -1.17 6.23
C LEU A 26 -19.49 -0.10 7.19
N ALA A 27 -19.50 1.17 6.79
CA ALA A 27 -20.17 2.23 7.54
C ALA A 27 -21.69 2.03 7.58
N ASP A 28 -22.32 1.61 6.47
CA ASP A 28 -23.74 1.25 6.46
C ASP A 28 -24.02 0.07 7.38
N VAL A 29 -23.20 -1.00 7.28
CA VAL A 29 -23.27 -2.17 8.17
C VAL A 29 -23.22 -1.76 9.65
N THR A 30 -22.25 -0.92 10.01
CA THR A 30 -22.04 -0.47 11.39
C THR A 30 -23.16 0.40 11.92
N THR A 31 -23.73 1.25 11.06
CA THR A 31 -24.77 2.21 11.47
C THR A 31 -26.14 1.57 11.59
N ASN A 32 -26.48 0.65 10.68
CA ASN A 32 -27.85 0.17 10.52
C ASN A 32 -28.07 -1.26 11.04
N TRP A 33 -27.00 -2.04 11.27
CA TRP A 33 -27.14 -3.48 11.49
C TRP A 33 -26.39 -4.00 12.72
N TYR A 34 -25.07 -3.89 12.73
CA TYR A 34 -24.25 -4.41 13.83
C TYR A 34 -22.88 -3.74 13.82
N SER A 35 -22.28 -3.59 15.01
CA SER A 35 -20.89 -3.16 15.14
C SER A 35 -20.05 -4.32 15.66
N ALA A 36 -19.05 -4.71 14.87
CA ALA A 36 -18.05 -5.73 15.23
C ALA A 36 -16.65 -5.14 15.10
N SER A 37 -15.70 -5.64 15.88
CA SER A 37 -14.30 -5.19 15.88
C SER A 37 -13.66 -5.27 14.50
N GLU A 38 -13.97 -6.31 13.75
CA GLU A 38 -13.46 -6.64 12.43
C GLU A 38 -13.94 -5.62 11.39
N VAL A 39 -15.22 -5.24 11.46
CA VAL A 39 -15.83 -4.20 10.63
C VAL A 39 -15.23 -2.84 10.96
N ASN A 40 -15.15 -2.50 12.25
CA ASN A 40 -14.56 -1.23 12.71
C ASN A 40 -13.08 -1.11 12.33
N PHE A 41 -12.33 -2.21 12.36
CA PHE A 41 -10.94 -2.23 11.94
C PHE A 41 -10.78 -1.96 10.44
N LEU A 42 -11.63 -2.52 9.58
CA LEU A 42 -11.61 -2.23 8.14
C LEU A 42 -12.05 -0.79 7.83
N ILE A 43 -12.99 -0.21 8.59
CA ILE A 43 -13.32 1.22 8.50
C ILE A 43 -12.09 2.07 8.82
N PHE A 44 -11.38 1.75 9.90
CA PHE A 44 -10.11 2.41 10.24
C PHE A 44 -9.08 2.25 9.11
N ALA A 45 -8.90 1.03 8.59
CA ALA A 45 -7.96 0.74 7.51
C ALA A 45 -8.28 1.54 6.23
N SER A 46 -9.56 1.71 5.90
CA SER A 46 -9.99 2.57 4.79
C SER A 46 -9.57 4.03 5.00
N VAL A 47 -9.85 4.60 6.16
CA VAL A 47 -9.47 6.00 6.47
C VAL A 47 -7.95 6.17 6.47
N TRP A 48 -7.23 5.23 7.10
CA TRP A 48 -5.77 5.17 7.07
C TRP A 48 -5.23 5.14 5.64
N THR A 49 -5.82 4.31 4.79
CA THR A 49 -5.41 4.14 3.38
C THR A 49 -5.57 5.43 2.59
N LEU A 50 -6.66 6.17 2.80
CA LEU A 50 -6.85 7.48 2.17
C LEU A 50 -5.74 8.48 2.55
N LEU A 51 -5.32 8.47 3.83
CA LEU A 51 -4.20 9.30 4.28
C LEU A 51 -2.87 8.86 3.67
N VAL A 52 -2.63 7.55 3.59
CA VAL A 52 -1.41 6.98 2.98
C VAL A 52 -1.36 7.30 1.48
N VAL A 53 -2.46 7.12 0.74
CA VAL A 53 -2.53 7.47 -0.68
C VAL A 53 -2.29 8.96 -0.89
N ALA A 54 -2.89 9.83 -0.07
CA ALA A 54 -2.63 11.27 -0.14
C ALA A 54 -1.13 11.58 0.09
N TYR A 55 -0.50 10.97 1.10
CA TYR A 55 0.94 11.08 1.33
C TYR A 55 1.76 10.62 0.12
N LEU A 56 1.43 9.45 -0.45
CA LEU A 56 2.15 8.85 -1.57
C LEU A 56 2.02 9.64 -2.89
N VAL A 57 0.95 10.42 -3.05
CA VAL A 57 0.78 11.32 -4.20
C VAL A 57 1.49 12.66 -3.97
N ILE A 58 1.37 13.25 -2.77
CA ILE A 58 1.92 14.58 -2.49
C ILE A 58 3.44 14.56 -2.30
N ALA A 59 3.97 13.55 -1.60
CA ALA A 59 5.40 13.46 -1.28
C ALA A 59 6.33 13.52 -2.52
N PRO A 60 6.11 12.76 -3.60
CA PRO A 60 6.95 12.85 -4.80
C PRO A 60 6.81 14.19 -5.54
N LEU A 61 5.69 14.89 -5.40
CA LEU A 61 5.44 16.15 -6.11
C LEU A 61 6.09 17.37 -5.44
N THR A 62 6.30 17.33 -4.13
CA THR A 62 6.56 18.56 -3.35
C THR A 62 7.82 18.51 -2.49
N PHE A 63 8.32 17.33 -2.09
CA PHE A 63 9.39 17.24 -1.11
C PHE A 63 10.39 16.11 -1.41
N PRO A 64 11.48 16.36 -2.16
CA PRO A 64 12.56 15.40 -2.33
C PRO A 64 13.22 14.98 -1.00
N ALA A 65 13.09 15.80 0.06
CA ALA A 65 13.54 15.48 1.41
C ALA A 65 12.58 14.56 2.22
N ALA A 66 11.27 14.57 1.93
CA ALA A 66 10.29 13.73 2.62
C ALA A 66 10.08 12.37 1.91
N ALA A 67 10.54 12.24 0.66
CA ALA A 67 10.55 11.01 -0.13
C ALA A 67 11.67 10.05 0.30
N HIS A 68 11.77 9.75 1.60
CA HIS A 68 12.65 8.69 2.05
C HIS A 68 12.09 7.34 1.58
N LYS A 69 12.85 6.64 0.73
CA LYS A 69 12.50 5.31 0.21
C LYS A 69 12.06 4.30 1.28
N HIS A 70 12.55 4.46 2.51
CA HIS A 70 12.15 3.65 3.67
C HIS A 70 10.78 4.05 4.24
N ALA A 71 10.44 5.33 4.29
CA ALA A 71 9.13 5.79 4.76
C ALA A 71 8.00 5.33 3.83
N ILE A 72 8.21 5.45 2.52
CA ILE A 72 7.29 4.93 1.50
C ILE A 72 7.11 3.42 1.66
N LEU A 73 8.21 2.66 1.79
CA LEU A 73 8.14 1.22 1.97
C LEU A 73 7.39 0.83 3.27
N VAL A 74 7.62 1.55 4.36
CA VAL A 74 6.92 1.29 5.64
C VAL A 74 5.44 1.60 5.51
N ALA A 75 5.05 2.72 4.90
CA ALA A 75 3.65 3.07 4.70
C ALA A 75 2.91 2.02 3.86
N GLU A 76 3.53 1.57 2.77
CA GLU A 76 3.02 0.50 1.89
C GLU A 76 2.87 -0.83 2.64
N ALA A 77 3.94 -1.27 3.32
CA ALA A 77 3.96 -2.54 4.02
C ALA A 77 2.97 -2.58 5.20
N LEU A 78 2.87 -1.50 5.98
CA LEU A 78 1.88 -1.40 7.06
C LEU A 78 0.46 -1.46 6.53
N THR A 79 0.18 -0.74 5.44
CA THR A 79 -1.15 -0.72 4.83
C THR A 79 -1.51 -2.10 4.26
N MET A 80 -0.55 -2.77 3.60
CA MET A 80 -0.69 -4.16 3.16
C MET A 80 -1.05 -5.09 4.32
N LEU A 81 -0.36 -4.99 5.46
CA LEU A 81 -0.64 -5.81 6.64
C LEU A 81 -2.03 -5.55 7.24
N PHE A 82 -2.47 -4.28 7.28
CA PHE A 82 -3.80 -3.93 7.75
C PHE A 82 -4.89 -4.55 6.89
N TRP A 83 -4.79 -4.41 5.56
CA TRP A 83 -5.76 -5.03 4.67
C TRP A 83 -5.75 -6.55 4.81
N PHE A 84 -4.57 -7.19 4.88
CA PHE A 84 -4.43 -8.63 5.07
C PHE A 84 -5.16 -9.12 6.33
N ALA A 85 -4.86 -8.50 7.47
CA ALA A 85 -5.49 -8.87 8.73
C ALA A 85 -7.00 -8.61 8.72
N GLY A 86 -7.42 -7.47 8.16
CA GLY A 86 -8.81 -7.03 8.17
C GLY A 86 -9.73 -7.94 7.35
N PHE A 87 -9.36 -8.25 6.11
CA PHE A 87 -10.24 -9.07 5.26
C PHE A 87 -10.33 -10.52 5.78
N ILE A 88 -9.24 -11.08 6.31
CA ILE A 88 -9.25 -12.43 6.89
C ILE A 88 -10.11 -12.47 8.16
N ALA A 89 -9.98 -11.48 9.04
CA ALA A 89 -10.78 -11.40 10.26
C ALA A 89 -12.28 -11.28 9.95
N LEU A 90 -12.65 -10.40 9.00
CA LEU A 90 -14.05 -10.26 8.60
C LEU A 90 -14.57 -11.52 7.90
N ALA A 91 -13.76 -12.19 7.07
CA ALA A 91 -14.13 -13.46 6.44
C ALA A 91 -14.40 -14.57 7.47
N ASP A 92 -13.56 -14.69 8.51
CA ASP A 92 -13.74 -15.66 9.59
C ASP A 92 -15.01 -15.37 10.40
N LEU A 93 -15.27 -14.10 10.73
CA LEU A 93 -16.52 -13.69 11.38
C LEU A 93 -17.74 -14.09 10.54
N LEU A 94 -17.72 -13.77 9.24
CA LEU A 94 -18.80 -14.10 8.31
C LEU A 94 -19.04 -15.61 8.19
N GLY A 95 -17.96 -16.39 8.18
CA GLY A 95 -18.01 -17.85 8.21
C GLY A 95 -18.67 -18.39 9.48
N LYS A 96 -18.28 -17.87 10.65
CA LYS A 96 -18.83 -18.27 11.95
C LYS A 96 -20.31 -17.95 12.11
N VAL A 97 -20.77 -16.79 11.61
CA VAL A 97 -22.19 -16.40 11.67
C VAL A 97 -23.03 -17.02 10.55
N GLY A 98 -22.40 -17.71 9.59
CA GLY A 98 -23.10 -18.31 8.45
C GLY A 98 -23.73 -17.28 7.50
N CYS A 99 -23.13 -16.09 7.39
CA CYS A 99 -23.59 -15.06 6.46
C CYS A 99 -23.38 -15.54 5.01
N THR A 100 -24.46 -15.64 4.26
CA THR A 100 -24.45 -15.87 2.81
C THR A 100 -25.12 -14.70 2.10
N SER A 101 -24.97 -14.63 0.78
CA SER A 101 -25.58 -13.60 -0.06
C SER A 101 -27.12 -13.57 -0.01
N ARG A 102 -27.76 -14.59 0.56
CA ARG A 102 -29.22 -14.70 0.67
C ARG A 102 -29.80 -14.19 1.99
N GLN A 103 -28.98 -13.97 3.03
CA GLN A 103 -29.47 -13.48 4.34
C GLN A 103 -29.73 -11.96 4.41
N GLY A 104 -29.78 -11.28 3.26
CA GLY A 104 -30.15 -9.86 3.18
C GLY A 104 -28.98 -8.91 3.07
N LYS A 105 -29.30 -7.61 3.12
CA LYS A 105 -28.40 -6.50 2.76
C LYS A 105 -27.11 -6.48 3.60
N ALA A 106 -27.21 -6.64 4.92
CA ALA A 106 -26.06 -6.60 5.83
C ALA A 106 -24.98 -7.66 5.52
N CYS A 107 -25.40 -8.92 5.29
CA CYS A 107 -24.48 -9.98 4.89
C CYS A 107 -23.89 -9.69 3.51
N GLY A 108 -24.71 -9.25 2.55
CA GLY A 108 -24.24 -8.88 1.21
C GLY A 108 -23.18 -7.78 1.23
N GLU A 109 -23.38 -6.74 2.03
CA GLU A 109 -22.44 -5.62 2.17
C GLU A 109 -21.17 -6.02 2.91
N SER A 110 -21.28 -6.86 3.94
CA SER A 110 -20.12 -7.37 4.66
C SER A 110 -19.28 -8.30 3.77
N ILE A 111 -19.93 -9.15 2.97
CA ILE A 111 -19.24 -10.00 1.97
C ILE A 111 -18.58 -9.12 0.92
N GLY A 112 -19.31 -8.12 0.38
CA GLY A 112 -18.76 -7.17 -0.58
C GLY A 112 -17.55 -6.42 -0.03
N GLY A 113 -17.65 -5.88 1.18
CA GLY A 113 -16.55 -5.23 1.88
C GLY A 113 -15.34 -6.14 2.07
N THR A 114 -15.57 -7.42 2.41
CA THR A 114 -14.50 -8.43 2.52
C THR A 114 -13.79 -8.68 1.18
N VAL A 115 -14.55 -8.80 0.08
CA VAL A 115 -13.97 -9.05 -1.26
C VAL A 115 -13.16 -7.85 -1.74
N PHE A 116 -13.69 -6.63 -1.63
CA PHE A 116 -12.94 -5.43 -2.02
C PHE A 116 -11.71 -5.22 -1.13
N ALA A 117 -11.79 -5.54 0.16
CA ALA A 117 -10.63 -5.53 1.05
C ALA A 117 -9.53 -6.52 0.62
N ALA A 118 -9.91 -7.70 0.11
CA ALA A 118 -8.95 -8.68 -0.42
C ALA A 118 -8.27 -8.19 -1.72
N PHE A 119 -9.03 -7.52 -2.61
CA PHE A 119 -8.43 -6.91 -3.81
C PHE A 119 -7.50 -5.74 -3.45
N GLU A 120 -7.88 -4.95 -2.46
CA GLU A 120 -7.04 -3.86 -1.97
C GLU A 120 -5.73 -4.38 -1.37
N TRP A 121 -5.79 -5.49 -0.63
CA TRP A 121 -4.60 -6.20 -0.18
C TRP A 121 -3.68 -6.61 -1.34
N LEU A 122 -4.22 -7.15 -2.44
CA LEU A 122 -3.41 -7.53 -3.61
C LEU A 122 -2.72 -6.33 -4.26
N LEU A 123 -3.40 -5.19 -4.35
CA LEU A 123 -2.81 -3.95 -4.87
C LEU A 123 -1.64 -3.51 -3.99
N PHE A 124 -1.85 -3.45 -2.67
CA PHE A 124 -0.81 -3.09 -1.72
C PHE A 124 0.34 -4.10 -1.65
N LEU A 125 0.07 -5.39 -1.84
CA LEU A 125 1.11 -6.41 -1.96
C LEU A 125 2.00 -6.14 -3.18
N GLY A 126 1.39 -5.86 -4.33
CA GLY A 126 2.11 -5.52 -5.56
C GLY A 126 2.96 -4.27 -5.42
N THR A 127 2.39 -3.17 -4.90
CA THR A 127 3.12 -1.90 -4.71
C THR A 127 4.22 -2.04 -3.67
N THR A 128 3.98 -2.75 -2.56
CA THR A 128 4.99 -3.04 -1.54
C THR A 128 6.14 -3.86 -2.11
N ALA A 129 5.86 -4.88 -2.93
CA ALA A 129 6.90 -5.70 -3.55
C ALA A 129 7.78 -4.87 -4.49
N LEU A 130 7.17 -4.00 -5.32
CA LEU A 130 7.92 -3.08 -6.19
C LEU A 130 8.77 -2.10 -5.37
N ALA A 131 8.21 -1.51 -4.31
CA ALA A 131 8.93 -0.61 -3.41
C ALA A 131 10.11 -1.32 -2.71
N ALA A 132 9.91 -2.55 -2.25
CA ALA A 132 10.95 -3.36 -1.63
C ALA A 132 12.08 -3.67 -2.61
N LEU A 133 11.75 -4.11 -3.83
CA LEU A 133 12.73 -4.37 -4.89
C LEU A 133 13.55 -3.11 -5.22
N HIS A 134 12.91 -1.94 -5.26
CA HIS A 134 13.60 -0.67 -5.48
C HIS A 134 14.59 -0.34 -4.34
N VAL A 135 14.19 -0.54 -3.09
CA VAL A 135 15.08 -0.36 -1.93
C VAL A 135 16.25 -1.35 -1.93
N PHE A 136 16.01 -2.62 -2.27
CA PHE A 136 17.08 -3.63 -2.32
C PHE A 136 18.08 -3.38 -3.46
N ARG A 137 17.60 -3.05 -4.67
CA ARG A 137 18.49 -2.76 -5.82
C ARG A 137 19.37 -1.54 -5.59
N THR A 138 18.82 -0.48 -4.97
CA THR A 138 19.60 0.73 -4.64
C THR A 138 20.64 0.50 -3.54
N ARG A 139 20.60 -0.63 -2.83
CA ARG A 139 21.57 -0.99 -1.79
C ARG A 139 22.82 -1.70 -2.35
N GLY A 140 22.72 -2.33 -3.52
CA GLY A 140 23.80 -3.11 -4.15
C GLY A 140 24.75 -2.32 -5.07
N GLY A 141 24.43 -1.06 -5.41
CA GLY A 141 25.18 -0.25 -6.37
C GLY A 141 26.29 0.64 -5.79
N SER A 142 26.62 0.52 -4.49
CA SER A 142 27.48 1.48 -3.77
C SER A 142 28.72 0.85 -3.14
N SER A 143 29.32 -0.15 -3.79
CA SER A 143 30.56 -0.80 -3.32
C SER A 143 31.82 -0.44 -4.12
N GLU A 144 31.80 0.61 -4.95
CA GLU A 144 33.02 1.13 -5.56
C GLU A 144 33.31 2.54 -5.02
N PRO A 145 34.29 2.72 -4.12
CA PRO A 145 34.66 4.05 -3.67
C PRO A 145 35.24 4.84 -4.85
N ALA A 146 34.53 5.90 -5.25
CA ALA A 146 34.90 6.85 -6.31
C ALA A 146 36.21 7.64 -6.05
N HIS A 147 37.00 7.23 -5.06
CA HIS A 147 38.29 7.81 -4.71
C HIS A 147 39.48 6.88 -4.96
N ALA A 148 39.31 5.78 -5.72
CA ALA A 148 40.44 5.13 -6.37
C ALA A 148 40.96 6.05 -7.50
N MET A 149 41.62 7.14 -7.10
CA MET A 149 42.40 8.02 -7.96
C MET A 149 43.40 7.14 -8.71
N LYS A 150 43.12 6.86 -9.98
CA LYS A 150 44.09 6.26 -10.89
C LYS A 150 45.20 7.30 -11.02
N VAL A 151 46.28 7.12 -10.25
CA VAL A 151 47.50 7.92 -10.41
C VAL A 151 47.96 7.72 -11.83
N GLN A 152 47.78 8.75 -12.65
CA GLN A 152 48.26 8.80 -14.02
C GLN A 152 49.79 8.90 -13.91
N PRO A 153 50.57 7.90 -14.38
CA PRO A 153 52.01 7.99 -14.30
C PRO A 153 52.46 9.12 -15.22
N THR A 154 53.16 10.10 -14.65
CA THR A 154 53.79 11.20 -15.39
C THR A 154 54.81 10.62 -16.37
N PRO A 155 54.88 11.13 -17.62
CA PRO A 155 55.97 10.75 -18.51
C PRO A 155 57.28 11.33 -17.96
N TYR A 156 58.22 10.47 -17.56
CA TYR A 156 59.60 10.89 -17.34
C TYR A 156 60.17 11.34 -18.69
N GLN A 157 60.32 12.66 -18.86
CA GLN A 157 61.21 13.26 -19.84
C GLN A 157 62.57 13.43 -19.15
N GLY A 158 63.50 12.51 -19.43
CA GLY A 158 64.86 12.56 -18.95
C GLY A 158 65.85 12.39 -20.09
N ALA A 159 66.65 13.45 -20.29
CA ALA A 159 67.91 13.62 -21.04
C ALA A 159 67.99 13.10 -22.49
#